data_AF-A0A7V3PMB2-F1
#
_entry.id   AF-A0A7V3PMB2-F1
#
_cell.length_a   1.000
_cell.length_b   1.000
_cell.length_c   1.000
_cell.angle_alpha   90.00
_cell.angle_beta   90.00
_cell.angle_gamma   90.00
#
_symmetry.space_group_name_H-M   'P 1'
#
loop_
_entity.id
_entity.type
_entity.pdbx_description
1 polymer ?
#
loop_
_entity_poly.entity_id
_entity_poly.type
_entity_poly.pdbx_seq_one_letter_code
_entity_poly.pdbx_strand_id
1 'polypeptide(L)'
;MKKLILVALIFFMFNISYAQSNSNYTYQIYQELRSNKNKKELFELPQFNSRRLTGLAYSVFVPGSGQIYLGHQTKGAAFAVTFFTGLVGAIVSQNNFIGNRERIQSLQFDYLNADRFTLADYYWKQMVDVHNEQKMHERSRNIFTAATIFIWSLNLVDYIFWTEDKGPVEFSYRSYNKLGNVFSIAIPLN
;
A
#
# COMPACT_ATOMS: atom_id res chain seq x y z
N MET A 1 -1.55 -12.46 15.25
CA MET A 1 -2.05 -11.06 15.29
C MET A 1 -1.04 -10.10 15.89
N LYS A 2 -0.62 -10.24 17.16
CA LYS A 2 0.33 -9.31 17.81
C LYS A 2 1.66 -9.11 17.06
N LYS A 3 2.21 -10.17 16.46
CA LYS A 3 3.46 -10.13 15.68
C LYS A 3 3.35 -9.35 14.36
N LEU A 4 2.17 -9.28 13.75
CA LEU A 4 1.94 -8.61 12.46
C LEU A 4 1.73 -7.10 12.65
N ILE A 5 1.10 -6.72 13.76
CA ILE A 5 1.03 -5.33 14.24
C ILE A 5 2.43 -4.83 14.60
N LEU A 6 3.26 -5.68 15.22
CA LEU A 6 4.66 -5.35 15.50
C LEU A 6 5.45 -5.09 14.20
N VAL A 7 5.29 -5.91 13.16
CA VAL A 7 5.95 -5.70 11.87
C VAL A 7 5.47 -4.43 11.18
N ALA A 8 4.16 -4.15 11.19
CA ALA A 8 3.61 -2.90 10.67
C ALA A 8 4.12 -1.67 11.44
N LEU A 9 4.20 -1.76 12.78
CA LEU A 9 4.77 -0.71 13.63
C LEU A 9 6.27 -0.55 13.41
N ILE A 10 7.03 -1.64 13.21
CA ILE A 10 8.46 -1.57 12.88
C ILE A 10 8.65 -0.93 11.51
N PHE A 11 7.82 -1.26 10.51
CA PHE A 11 7.88 -0.65 9.18
C PHE A 11 7.51 0.84 9.22
N PHE A 12 6.52 1.21 10.05
CA PHE A 12 6.14 2.60 10.30
C PHE A 12 7.26 3.35 11.04
N MET A 13 7.89 2.72 12.05
CA MET A 13 9.03 3.25 12.78
C MET A 13 10.27 3.39 11.90
N PHE A 14 10.52 2.47 10.96
CA PHE A 14 11.64 2.57 10.02
C PHE A 14 11.45 3.72 9.04
N ASN A 15 10.22 3.95 8.56
CA ASN A 15 9.88 5.12 7.75
C ASN A 15 10.02 6.43 8.54
N ILE A 16 9.62 6.44 9.81
CA ILE A 16 9.81 7.59 10.71
C ILE A 16 11.30 7.81 10.97
N SER A 17 12.10 6.77 11.26
CA SER A 17 13.55 6.90 11.48
C SER A 17 14.29 7.38 10.24
N TYR A 18 13.85 7.00 9.03
CA TYR A 18 14.38 7.55 7.78
C TYR A 18 14.02 9.05 7.63
N ALA A 19 12.83 9.45 8.07
CA ALA A 19 12.43 10.86 8.15
C ALA A 19 13.14 11.63 9.29
N GLN A 20 13.58 10.92 10.34
CA GLN A 20 14.24 11.47 11.54
C GLN A 20 15.72 11.77 11.32
N SER A 21 16.34 11.21 10.26
CA SER A 21 17.69 11.59 9.83
C SER A 21 17.77 13.01 9.25
N ASN A 22 16.64 13.73 9.15
CA ASN A 22 16.57 15.12 8.73
C ASN A 22 15.92 15.96 9.85
N SER A 23 16.68 16.15 10.95
CA SER A 23 16.25 16.69 12.25
C SER A 23 15.63 18.09 12.24
N ASN A 24 15.70 18.80 11.12
CA ASN A 24 15.10 20.14 10.98
C ASN A 24 13.58 20.10 10.66
N TYR A 25 13.09 19.03 10.02
CA TYR A 25 11.67 18.93 9.61
C TYR A 25 10.76 18.48 10.75
N THR A 26 11.24 17.57 11.59
CA THR A 26 10.45 17.03 12.70
C THR A 26 10.20 18.10 13.77
N TYR A 27 11.19 18.95 14.05
CA TYR A 27 11.05 20.03 15.04
C TYR A 27 10.07 21.12 14.60
N GLN A 28 10.00 21.42 13.30
CA GLN A 28 9.01 22.34 12.73
C GLN A 28 7.59 21.79 12.88
N ILE A 29 7.34 20.52 12.51
CA ILE A 29 6.01 19.89 12.61
C ILE A 29 5.50 19.84 14.07
N TYR A 30 6.37 19.54 15.04
CA TYR A 30 5.98 19.53 16.45
C TYR A 30 5.64 20.92 17.01
N GLN A 31 6.34 21.97 16.57
CA GLN A 31 6.06 23.35 16.97
C GLN A 31 4.79 23.90 16.30
N GLU A 32 4.54 23.50 15.06
CA GLU A 32 3.35 23.88 14.28
C GLU A 32 2.07 23.26 14.88
N LEU A 33 2.14 22.03 15.39
CA LEU A 33 1.04 21.35 16.09
C LEU A 33 0.69 21.97 17.46
N ARG A 34 1.64 22.66 18.12
CA ARG A 34 1.44 23.24 19.47
C ARG A 34 0.87 24.67 19.43
N SER A 35 1.01 25.37 18.30
CA SER A 35 0.46 26.71 18.14
C SER A 35 -1.07 26.66 17.99
N ASN A 36 -1.80 27.14 18.99
CA ASN A 36 -3.27 27.17 19.09
C ASN A 36 -3.95 28.12 18.06
N LYS A 37 -3.29 28.43 16.94
CA LYS A 37 -3.74 29.38 15.90
C LYS A 37 -4.41 28.73 14.68
N ASN A 38 -4.26 27.42 14.46
CA ASN A 38 -4.50 26.80 13.13
C ASN A 38 -5.58 25.72 13.01
N LYS A 39 -6.60 25.67 13.88
CA LYS A 39 -7.75 24.76 13.64
C LYS A 39 -8.59 25.13 12.41
N LYS A 40 -8.57 26.40 11.99
CA LYS A 40 -9.30 26.87 10.80
C LYS A 40 -8.58 26.51 9.49
N GLU A 41 -7.26 26.69 9.44
CA GLU A 41 -6.45 26.38 8.24
C GLU A 41 -6.39 24.88 7.90
N LEU A 42 -6.51 23.98 8.88
CA LEU A 42 -6.46 22.52 8.65
C LEU A 42 -7.62 21.97 7.78
N PHE A 43 -8.74 22.69 7.71
CA PHE A 43 -9.95 22.30 6.96
C PHE A 43 -10.33 23.29 5.86
N GLU A 44 -9.52 24.32 5.63
CA GLU A 44 -9.75 25.21 4.49
C GLU A 44 -9.41 24.46 3.21
N LEU A 45 -10.44 24.25 2.38
CA LEU A 45 -10.26 23.57 1.10
C LEU A 45 -9.39 24.46 0.21
N PRO A 46 -8.29 23.94 -0.33
CA PRO A 46 -7.46 24.69 -1.25
C PRO A 46 -8.24 25.00 -2.53
N GLN A 47 -7.94 26.13 -3.16
CA GLN A 47 -8.61 26.52 -4.41
C GLN A 47 -8.35 25.48 -5.50
N PHE A 48 -9.43 24.93 -6.06
CA PHE A 48 -9.37 23.95 -7.15
C PHE A 48 -9.08 24.65 -8.48
N ASN A 49 -7.80 24.64 -8.87
CA ASN A 49 -7.38 25.01 -10.22
C ASN A 49 -7.40 23.77 -11.14
N SER A 50 -7.30 23.98 -12.46
CA SER A 50 -7.31 22.90 -13.45
C SER A 50 -6.24 21.84 -13.18
N ARG A 51 -5.08 22.26 -12.65
CA ARG A 51 -3.99 21.35 -12.30
C ARG A 51 -4.33 20.44 -11.12
N ARG A 52 -4.95 20.97 -10.06
CA ARG A 52 -5.43 20.16 -8.92
C ARG A 52 -6.54 19.20 -9.33
N LEU A 53 -7.40 19.58 -10.28
CA LEU A 53 -8.41 18.67 -10.82
C LEU A 53 -7.76 17.50 -11.58
N THR A 54 -6.76 17.77 -12.42
CA THR A 54 -6.00 16.72 -13.11
C THR A 54 -5.26 15.81 -12.13
N GLY A 55 -4.59 16.36 -11.12
CA GLY A 55 -3.90 15.56 -10.11
C GLY A 55 -4.86 14.76 -9.22
N LEU A 56 -6.07 15.27 -8.95
CA LEU A 56 -7.11 14.51 -8.27
C LEU A 56 -7.54 13.31 -9.11
N ALA A 57 -7.80 13.52 -10.40
CA ALA A 57 -8.16 12.44 -11.32
C ALA A 57 -7.08 11.34 -11.32
N TYR A 58 -5.80 11.72 -11.39
CA TYR A 58 -4.70 10.77 -11.26
C TYR A 58 -4.74 10.03 -9.91
N SER A 59 -4.93 10.73 -8.79
CA SER A 59 -5.00 10.13 -7.45
C SER A 59 -6.14 9.13 -7.26
N VAL A 60 -7.26 9.31 -7.97
CA VAL A 60 -8.40 8.38 -7.94
C VAL A 60 -8.03 7.04 -8.57
N PHE A 61 -7.34 7.07 -9.71
CA PHE A 61 -6.95 5.84 -10.42
C PHE A 61 -5.69 5.19 -9.84
N VAL A 62 -4.70 6.01 -9.49
CA VAL A 62 -3.41 5.54 -8.99
C VAL A 62 -3.04 6.34 -7.74
N PRO A 63 -3.19 5.75 -6.55
CA PRO A 63 -2.78 6.39 -5.30
C PRO A 63 -1.34 6.91 -5.36
N GLY A 64 -1.12 8.14 -4.89
CA GLY A 64 0.15 8.83 -4.88
C GLY A 64 0.49 9.62 -6.14
N SER A 65 -0.15 9.33 -7.28
CA SER A 65 0.17 9.99 -8.54
C SER A 65 -0.16 11.48 -8.57
N GLY A 66 -1.25 11.92 -7.93
CA GLY A 66 -1.55 13.35 -7.82
C GLY A 66 -0.56 14.08 -6.92
N GLN A 67 -0.14 13.49 -5.80
CA GLN A 67 0.90 14.06 -4.95
C GLN A 67 2.20 14.25 -5.76
N ILE A 68 2.60 13.26 -6.56
CA ILE A 68 3.74 13.38 -7.49
C ILE A 68 3.51 14.53 -8.48
N TYR A 69 2.31 14.62 -9.07
CA TYR A 69 1.96 15.66 -10.03
C TYR A 69 2.01 17.08 -9.44
N LEU A 70 1.69 17.23 -8.16
CA LEU A 70 1.82 18.49 -7.40
C LEU A 70 3.22 18.73 -6.82
N GLY A 71 4.20 17.85 -7.10
CA GLY A 71 5.60 18.01 -6.71
C GLY A 71 6.01 17.35 -5.39
N HIS A 72 5.15 16.51 -4.82
CA HIS A 72 5.44 15.73 -3.60
C HIS A 72 5.81 14.29 -3.95
N GLN A 73 7.01 14.12 -4.53
CA GLN A 73 7.49 12.82 -5.02
C GLN A 73 7.56 11.75 -3.93
N THR A 74 8.15 12.06 -2.78
CA THR A 74 8.33 11.10 -1.67
C THR A 74 6.99 10.67 -1.08
N LYS A 75 6.09 11.63 -0.85
CA LYS A 75 4.74 11.40 -0.32
C LYS A 75 3.92 10.53 -1.26
N GLY A 76 3.91 10.87 -2.55
CA GLY A 76 3.20 10.10 -3.55
C GLY A 76 3.79 8.70 -3.75
N ALA A 77 5.12 8.56 -3.75
CA ALA A 77 5.75 7.24 -3.79
C ALA A 77 5.36 6.37 -2.58
N ALA A 78 5.28 6.95 -1.38
CA ALA A 78 4.86 6.21 -0.19
C ALA A 78 3.42 5.68 -0.31
N PHE A 79 2.48 6.50 -0.80
CA PHE A 79 1.11 6.06 -1.07
C PHE A 79 1.06 4.96 -2.13
N ALA A 80 1.77 5.14 -3.24
CA ALA A 80 1.80 4.17 -4.34
C ALA A 80 2.34 2.81 -3.85
N VAL A 81 3.52 2.79 -3.22
CA VAL A 81 4.15 1.56 -2.71
C VAL A 81 3.22 0.86 -1.73
N THR A 82 2.69 1.58 -0.75
CA THR A 82 1.82 0.98 0.28
C THR A 82 0.54 0.41 -0.34
N PHE A 83 -0.08 1.13 -1.27
CA PHE A 83 -1.27 0.67 -1.98
C PHE A 83 -0.99 -0.60 -2.78
N PHE A 84 0.07 -0.62 -3.60
CA PHE A 84 0.39 -1.77 -4.45
C PHE A 84 0.83 -2.98 -3.63
N THR A 85 1.56 -2.80 -2.53
CA THR A 85 1.87 -3.91 -1.61
C THR A 85 0.60 -4.53 -1.04
N GLY A 86 -0.36 -3.71 -0.59
CA GLY A 86 -1.65 -4.20 -0.12
C GLY A 86 -2.44 -4.92 -1.21
N LEU A 87 -2.49 -4.33 -2.41
CA LEU A 87 -3.23 -4.88 -3.55
C LEU A 87 -2.67 -6.24 -3.98
N VAL A 88 -1.35 -6.37 -4.11
CA VAL A 88 -0.69 -7.64 -4.42
C VAL A 88 -1.00 -8.68 -3.34
N GLY A 89 -0.93 -8.30 -2.06
CA GLY A 89 -1.31 -9.17 -0.95
C GLY A 89 -2.76 -9.67 -1.05
N ALA A 90 -3.70 -8.81 -1.42
CA ALA A 90 -5.10 -9.17 -1.62
C ALA A 90 -5.29 -10.14 -2.79
N ILE A 91 -4.61 -9.90 -3.91
CA ILE A 91 -4.69 -10.78 -5.10
C ILE A 91 -4.11 -12.16 -4.79
N VAL A 92 -2.91 -12.23 -4.20
CA VAL A 92 -2.26 -13.50 -3.86
C VAL A 92 -3.11 -14.32 -2.89
N SER A 93 -3.64 -13.68 -1.85
CA SER A 93 -4.50 -14.36 -0.88
C SER A 93 -5.84 -14.79 -1.46
N GLN A 94 -6.42 -14.04 -2.39
CA GLN A 94 -7.61 -14.46 -3.13
C GLN A 94 -7.35 -15.68 -4.01
N ASN A 95 -6.23 -15.70 -4.74
CA ASN A 95 -5.85 -16.84 -5.58
C ASN A 95 -5.66 -18.12 -4.73
N ASN A 96 -4.98 -18.01 -3.59
CA ASN A 96 -4.80 -19.15 -2.69
C ASN A 96 -6.13 -19.61 -2.06
N PHE A 97 -7.04 -18.68 -1.74
CA PHE A 97 -8.37 -19.03 -1.25
C PHE A 97 -9.18 -19.84 -2.29
N ILE A 98 -9.13 -19.43 -3.56
CA ILE A 98 -9.78 -20.15 -4.67
C ILE A 98 -9.15 -21.52 -4.84
N GLY A 99 -7.82 -21.60 -4.92
CA GLY A 99 -7.09 -22.88 -5.08
C GLY A 99 -7.38 -23.88 -3.95
N ASN A 100 -7.45 -23.41 -2.70
CA ASN A 100 -7.81 -24.29 -1.57
C ASN A 100 -9.26 -24.77 -1.64
N ARG A 101 -10.18 -23.96 -2.17
CA ARG A 101 -11.57 -24.37 -2.37
C ARG A 101 -11.67 -25.49 -3.40
N GLU A 102 -10.96 -25.37 -4.52
CA GLU A 102 -10.89 -26.40 -5.56
C GLU A 102 -10.25 -27.70 -5.02
N ARG A 103 -9.18 -27.57 -4.23
CA ARG A 103 -8.53 -28.72 -3.59
C ARG A 103 -9.45 -29.46 -2.61
N ILE A 104 -10.25 -28.74 -1.82
CA ILE A 104 -11.24 -29.37 -0.93
C ILE A 104 -12.27 -30.15 -1.74
N GLN A 105 -12.73 -29.61 -2.87
CA GLN A 105 -13.68 -30.31 -3.75
C GLN A 105 -13.10 -31.60 -4.32
N SER A 106 -11.84 -31.57 -4.76
CA SER A 106 -11.13 -32.78 -5.21
C SER A 106 -10.99 -33.81 -4.10
N LEU A 107 -10.55 -33.40 -2.90
CA LEU A 107 -10.40 -34.30 -1.76
C LEU A 107 -11.74 -34.88 -1.28
N GLN A 108 -12.82 -34.11 -1.39
CA GLN A 108 -14.17 -34.59 -1.09
C GLN A 108 -14.60 -35.67 -2.09
N PHE A 109 -14.29 -35.49 -3.37
CA PHE A 109 -14.53 -36.52 -4.37
C PHE A 109 -13.72 -37.78 -4.06
N ASP A 110 -12.43 -37.67 -3.74
CA ASP A 110 -11.58 -38.81 -3.41
C ASP A 110 -12.04 -39.53 -2.12
N TYR A 111 -12.48 -38.77 -1.12
CA TYR A 111 -13.08 -39.30 0.11
C TYR A 111 -14.33 -40.14 -0.16
N LEU A 112 -15.24 -39.66 -1.01
CA LEU A 112 -16.48 -40.35 -1.34
C LEU A 112 -16.25 -41.62 -2.17
N ASN A 113 -15.13 -41.70 -2.89
CA ASN A 113 -14.73 -42.85 -3.71
C ASN A 113 -13.77 -43.81 -2.99
N ALA A 114 -13.41 -43.53 -1.72
CA ALA A 114 -12.49 -44.37 -0.97
C ALA A 114 -13.13 -45.73 -0.62
N ASP A 115 -12.45 -46.81 -0.98
CA ASP A 115 -12.89 -48.20 -0.76
C ASP A 115 -12.56 -48.71 0.66
N ARG A 116 -11.70 -47.99 1.39
CA ARG A 116 -11.17 -48.38 2.70
C ARG A 116 -11.22 -47.23 3.68
N PHE A 117 -11.50 -47.56 4.94
CA PHE A 117 -11.54 -46.59 6.04
C PHE A 117 -10.25 -45.80 6.20
N THR A 118 -9.08 -46.45 6.08
CA THR A 118 -7.78 -45.78 6.22
C THR A 118 -7.55 -44.71 5.15
N LEU A 119 -8.02 -44.95 3.92
CA LEU A 119 -7.90 -44.00 2.82
C LEU A 119 -8.90 -42.85 2.98
N ALA A 120 -10.12 -43.14 3.43
CA ALA A 120 -11.12 -42.13 3.78
C ALA A 120 -10.63 -41.22 4.92
N ASP A 121 -10.06 -41.78 5.99
CA ASP A 121 -9.48 -41.01 7.11
C ASP A 121 -8.31 -40.12 6.66
N TYR A 122 -7.47 -40.60 5.73
CA TYR A 122 -6.39 -39.81 5.14
C TYR A 122 -6.92 -38.59 4.36
N TYR A 123 -7.90 -38.77 3.47
CA TYR A 123 -8.50 -37.65 2.73
C TYR A 123 -9.24 -36.69 3.65
N TRP A 124 -9.94 -37.21 4.67
CA TRP A 124 -10.60 -36.40 5.68
C TRP A 124 -9.61 -35.47 6.41
N LYS A 125 -8.49 -36.00 6.90
CA LYS A 125 -7.45 -35.20 7.56
C LYS A 125 -6.89 -34.11 6.64
N GLN A 126 -6.61 -34.45 5.38
CA GLN A 126 -6.19 -33.45 4.40
C GLN A 126 -7.23 -32.36 4.15
N MET A 127 -8.53 -32.71 4.08
CA MET A 127 -9.59 -31.71 3.94
C MET A 127 -9.61 -30.74 5.13
N VAL A 128 -9.44 -31.24 6.35
CA VAL A 128 -9.39 -30.41 7.56
C VAL A 128 -8.21 -29.44 7.50
N ASP A 129 -7.03 -29.91 7.09
CA ASP A 129 -5.83 -29.08 6.98
C ASP A 129 -6.00 -27.99 5.92
N VAL A 130 -6.42 -28.35 4.71
CA VAL A 130 -6.65 -27.40 3.60
C VAL A 130 -7.76 -26.41 3.96
N HIS A 131 -8.79 -26.83 4.69
CA HIS A 131 -9.84 -25.94 5.16
C HIS A 131 -9.33 -24.90 6.17
N ASN A 132 -8.41 -25.29 7.06
CA ASN A 132 -7.76 -24.36 7.98
C ASN A 132 -6.89 -23.35 7.22
N GLU A 133 -6.13 -23.80 6.21
CA GLU A 133 -5.36 -22.91 5.33
C GLU A 133 -6.28 -21.97 4.54
N GLN A 134 -7.41 -22.46 4.04
CA GLN A 134 -8.40 -21.66 3.33
C GLN A 134 -8.92 -20.50 4.21
N LYS A 135 -9.29 -20.78 5.48
CA LYS A 135 -9.71 -19.74 6.43
C LYS A 135 -8.61 -18.71 6.69
N MET A 136 -7.35 -19.15 6.75
CA MET A 136 -6.23 -18.24 6.89
C MET A 136 -6.10 -17.31 5.67
N HIS A 137 -6.22 -17.84 4.44
CA HIS A 137 -6.14 -17.03 3.22
C HIS A 137 -7.34 -16.09 3.06
N GLU A 138 -8.54 -16.53 3.43
CA GLU A 138 -9.73 -15.67 3.48
C GLU A 138 -9.50 -14.46 4.41
N ARG A 139 -8.98 -14.73 5.61
CA ARG A 139 -8.68 -13.67 6.56
C ARG A 139 -7.61 -12.70 6.03
N SER A 140 -6.52 -13.24 5.47
CA SER A 140 -5.44 -12.43 4.89
C SER A 140 -5.96 -11.55 3.76
N ARG A 141 -6.80 -12.09 2.87
CA ARG A 141 -7.47 -11.34 1.82
C ARG A 141 -8.26 -10.18 2.38
N ASN A 142 -9.14 -10.45 3.34
CA ASN A 142 -9.99 -9.40 3.93
C ASN A 142 -9.14 -8.29 4.58
N ILE A 143 -8.04 -8.63 5.25
CA ILE A 143 -7.10 -7.66 5.82
C ILE A 143 -6.44 -6.81 4.73
N PHE A 144 -5.88 -7.45 3.69
CA PHE A 144 -5.22 -6.73 2.61
C PHE A 144 -6.19 -5.85 1.82
N THR A 145 -7.38 -6.36 1.48
CA THR A 145 -8.43 -5.57 0.82
C THR A 145 -8.84 -4.37 1.66
N ALA A 146 -9.08 -4.56 2.96
CA ALA A 146 -9.43 -3.45 3.86
C ALA A 146 -8.31 -2.41 3.95
N ALA A 147 -7.05 -2.86 4.07
CA ALA A 147 -5.88 -1.99 4.09
C ALA A 147 -5.72 -1.20 2.78
N THR A 148 -5.89 -1.86 1.63
CA THR A 148 -5.82 -1.22 0.30
C THR A 148 -6.88 -0.13 0.16
N ILE A 149 -8.14 -0.41 0.54
CA ILE A 149 -9.24 0.59 0.50
C ILE A 149 -8.94 1.75 1.45
N PHE A 150 -8.44 1.45 2.65
CA PHE A 150 -8.09 2.46 3.64
C PHE A 150 -6.98 3.39 3.13
N ILE A 151 -5.91 2.84 2.57
CA ILE A 151 -4.80 3.62 1.99
C ILE A 151 -5.26 4.42 0.77
N TRP A 152 -6.09 3.85 -0.09
CA TRP A 152 -6.68 4.58 -1.22
C TRP A 152 -7.51 5.78 -0.74
N SER A 153 -8.31 5.59 0.31
CA SER A 153 -9.12 6.66 0.91
C SER A 153 -8.25 7.73 1.56
N LEU A 154 -7.24 7.34 2.34
CA LEU A 154 -6.28 8.26 2.94
C LEU A 154 -5.53 9.08 1.89
N ASN A 155 -5.15 8.46 0.77
CA ASN A 155 -4.52 9.15 -0.35
C ASN A 155 -5.39 10.29 -0.89
N LEU A 156 -6.72 10.08 -1.02
CA LEU A 156 -7.63 11.12 -1.50
C LEU A 156 -7.83 12.23 -0.48
N VAL A 157 -8.05 11.87 0.79
CA VAL A 157 -8.15 12.85 1.89
C VAL A 157 -6.88 13.70 1.95
N ASP A 158 -5.73 13.05 1.90
CA ASP A 158 -4.44 13.71 1.90
C ASP A 158 -4.23 14.63 0.68
N TYR A 159 -4.66 14.21 -0.51
CA TYR A 159 -4.60 15.03 -1.70
C TYR A 159 -5.47 16.28 -1.59
N ILE A 160 -6.69 16.13 -1.06
CA ILE A 160 -7.68 17.21 -0.97
C ILE A 160 -7.28 18.23 0.11
N PHE A 161 -6.89 17.76 1.30
CA PHE A 161 -6.72 18.63 2.46
C PHE A 161 -5.25 18.99 2.76
N TRP A 162 -4.29 18.10 2.48
CA TRP A 162 -2.92 18.24 3.00
C TRP A 162 -1.82 18.23 1.92
N THR A 163 -2.21 18.29 0.65
CA THR A 163 -1.26 18.37 -0.46
C THR A 163 -1.37 19.73 -1.10
N GLU A 164 -0.34 20.53 -0.87
CA GLU A 164 -0.16 21.83 -1.50
C GLU A 164 0.41 21.67 -2.91
N ASP A 165 0.07 22.60 -3.80
CA ASP A 165 0.66 22.64 -5.13
C ASP A 165 2.02 23.37 -5.08
N LYS A 166 3.13 22.68 -5.35
CA LYS A 166 4.47 23.28 -5.41
C LYS A 166 4.76 24.06 -6.70
N GLY A 167 3.77 24.24 -7.57
CA GLY A 167 3.98 24.82 -8.89
C GLY A 167 4.53 23.79 -9.88
N PRO A 168 4.63 24.15 -11.18
CA PRO A 168 5.08 23.23 -12.22
C PRO A 168 6.49 22.77 -11.87
N VAL A 169 6.62 21.52 -11.43
CA VAL A 169 7.93 20.93 -11.25
C VAL A 169 8.38 20.55 -12.64
N GLU A 170 9.30 21.33 -13.21
CA GLU A 170 9.98 20.91 -14.43
C GLU A 170 10.62 19.55 -14.15
N PHE A 171 10.15 18.50 -14.82
CA PHE A 171 10.77 17.17 -14.77
C PHE A 171 12.21 17.15 -15.33
N SER A 172 12.78 18.33 -15.63
CA SER A 172 14.06 18.54 -16.28
C SER A 172 14.87 19.68 -15.66
N TYR A 173 15.29 19.60 -14.40
CA TYR A 173 16.53 20.27 -13.97
C TYR A 173 17.21 19.53 -12.80
N ARG A 174 18.11 18.62 -13.18
CA ARG A 174 19.45 18.42 -12.60
C ARG A 174 19.60 18.61 -11.07
N SER A 175 19.21 17.60 -10.29
CA SER A 175 19.84 17.36 -8.97
C SER A 175 21.09 16.50 -9.17
N TYR A 176 22.15 17.12 -9.69
CA TYR A 176 23.50 16.58 -9.54
C TYR A 176 23.90 16.79 -8.07
N ASN A 177 23.84 15.73 -7.25
CA ASN A 177 24.98 15.34 -6.42
C ASN A 177 24.73 14.06 -5.60
N LYS A 178 25.64 13.11 -5.86
CA LYS A 178 26.14 12.02 -4.99
C LYS A 178 25.15 10.95 -4.49
N LEU A 179 24.83 10.01 -5.37
CA LEU A 179 24.89 8.58 -5.02
C LEU A 179 25.09 7.72 -6.27
N GLY A 180 26.35 7.42 -6.54
CA GLY A 180 26.87 6.21 -7.21
C GLY A 180 26.23 5.75 -8.53
N ASN A 181 26.94 6.02 -9.62
CA ASN A 181 27.19 5.12 -10.76
C ASN A 181 26.82 3.64 -10.53
N VAL A 182 25.60 3.21 -10.88
CA VAL A 182 25.36 1.77 -11.09
C VAL A 182 24.63 1.45 -12.39
N PHE A 183 23.81 2.32 -12.97
CA PHE A 183 23.15 2.00 -14.26
C PHE A 183 22.98 3.21 -15.17
N SER A 184 24.02 3.53 -15.94
CA SER A 184 23.88 4.36 -17.14
C SER A 184 23.99 3.47 -18.37
N ILE A 185 22.85 3.01 -18.90
CA ILE A 185 22.77 2.49 -20.26
C ILE A 185 22.52 3.71 -21.15
N ALA A 186 23.57 4.18 -21.81
CA ALA A 186 23.45 5.17 -22.88
C ALA A 186 22.94 4.44 -24.13
N ILE A 187 21.74 4.79 -24.60
CA ILE A 187 21.26 4.37 -25.91
C ILE A 187 21.71 5.45 -26.90
N PRO A 188 22.62 5.17 -27.84
CA PRO A 188 22.92 6.11 -28.91
C PRO A 188 21.71 6.19 -29.85
N LEU A 189 21.20 7.40 -30.06
CA LEU A 189 20.30 7.69 -31.16
C LEU A 189 21.16 7.78 -32.43
N ASN A 190 20.90 6.88 -33.38
CA ASN A 190 21.31 7.04 -34.78
C ASN A 190 20.08 7.51 -35.57
#